data_AF-A0A7C1CQQ4-F1
#
_entry.id   AF-A0A7C1CQQ4-F1
#
_cell.length_a   1.000
_cell.length_b   1.000
_cell.length_c   1.000
_cell.angle_alpha   90.00
_cell.angle_beta   90.00
_cell.angle_gamma   90.00
#
_symmetry.space_group_name_H-M   'P 1'
#
loop_
_entity.id
_entity.type
_entity.pdbx_description
1 polymer ?
#
loop_
_entity_poly.entity_id
_entity_poly.type
_entity_poly.pdbx_seq_one_letter_code
_entity_poly.pdbx_strand_id
1 'polypeptide(L)'
;MPIIHGEYNTALASEIIIYTDRVEAKNPYKPRFTGPLDLDTFSAEPKNPNIRRFFSELNWADEIGSGVKNITKHLNIYTPVAKPSFIEDDMFKTAIPLIIDRIGDRYAMLIGLAQLNSNQVGERKLNLSKNIPLNSEFKELTDADLLAVELAKTWEEKSRELDKLRFLIINNIQIERVKKAGSWEEKSRELLKKRGKTILRILILTLEPASLEELTKTLGYKDKDRFRDDYIKTSQS
;
A
#
# COMPACT_ATOMS: atom_id res chain seq x y z
N MET A 1 -15.66 17.47 -2.52
CA MET A 1 -16.26 16.45 -1.61
C MET A 1 -16.76 15.28 -2.47
N PRO A 2 -16.61 14.01 -2.03
CA PRO A 2 -16.94 12.82 -2.84
C PRO A 2 -18.35 12.86 -3.45
N ILE A 3 -19.30 13.47 -2.72
CA ILE A 3 -20.72 13.64 -3.07
C ILE A 3 -20.91 14.13 -4.52
N ILE A 4 -20.19 15.15 -4.97
CA ILE A 4 -20.40 15.75 -6.30
C ILE A 4 -20.10 14.75 -7.44
N HIS A 5 -19.19 13.81 -7.21
CA HIS A 5 -18.76 12.81 -8.18
C HIS A 5 -19.39 11.43 -7.95
N GLY A 6 -20.34 11.33 -7.01
CA GLY A 6 -21.05 10.08 -6.71
C GLY A 6 -21.92 9.59 -7.86
N GLU A 7 -22.08 8.28 -7.93
CA GLU A 7 -23.13 7.66 -8.72
C GLU A 7 -24.43 7.67 -7.89
N TYR A 8 -25.47 8.36 -8.38
CA TYR A 8 -26.74 8.49 -7.67
C TYR A 8 -27.79 7.46 -8.11
N ASN A 9 -27.50 6.67 -9.13
CA ASN A 9 -28.38 5.61 -9.64
C ASN A 9 -28.12 4.25 -8.97
N THR A 10 -27.72 4.25 -7.70
CA THR A 10 -27.37 3.04 -6.94
C THR A 10 -28.00 3.08 -5.56
N ALA A 11 -28.33 1.91 -5.02
CA ALA A 11 -28.86 1.75 -3.67
C ALA A 11 -27.77 1.79 -2.58
N LEU A 12 -26.50 1.79 -2.98
CA LEU A 12 -25.38 1.89 -2.04
C LEU A 12 -25.33 3.30 -1.43
N ALA A 13 -25.14 3.38 -0.11
CA ALA A 13 -24.99 4.65 0.58
C ALA A 13 -23.53 5.12 0.57
N SER A 14 -23.33 6.44 0.59
CA SER A 14 -22.03 7.03 0.94
C SER A 14 -21.78 6.85 2.44
N GLU A 15 -20.54 6.54 2.81
CA GLU A 15 -20.13 6.27 4.18
C GLU A 15 -18.94 7.18 4.54
N ILE A 16 -18.91 7.68 5.78
CA ILE A 16 -17.74 8.33 6.37
C ILE A 16 -17.50 7.68 7.73
N ILE A 17 -16.32 7.10 7.92
CA ILE A 17 -15.87 6.52 9.19
C ILE A 17 -14.65 7.29 9.69
N ILE A 18 -14.71 7.74 10.93
CA ILE A 18 -13.58 8.37 11.63
C ILE A 18 -12.98 7.32 12.56
N TYR A 19 -11.77 6.88 12.23
CA TYR A 19 -10.95 6.03 13.08
C TYR A 19 -10.01 6.89 13.93
N THR A 20 -9.33 6.26 14.87
CA THR A 20 -8.32 6.92 15.71
C THR A 20 -7.13 7.45 14.92
N ASP A 21 -6.81 6.84 13.78
CA ASP A 21 -5.62 7.11 12.97
C ASP A 21 -5.92 7.70 11.59
N ARG A 22 -7.17 7.67 11.12
CA ARG A 22 -7.57 8.11 9.78
C ARG A 22 -9.07 8.40 9.66
N VAL A 23 -9.43 9.14 8.63
CA VAL A 23 -10.82 9.29 8.15
C VAL A 23 -10.95 8.57 6.83
N GLU A 24 -11.90 7.66 6.71
CA GLU A 24 -12.26 7.01 5.46
C GLU A 24 -13.62 7.53 4.98
N ALA A 25 -13.70 7.85 3.69
CA ALA A 25 -14.96 8.14 3.03
C ALA A 25 -15.12 7.21 1.82
N LYS A 26 -16.26 6.53 1.72
CA LYS A 26 -16.62 5.69 0.58
C LYS A 26 -17.81 6.31 -0.13
N ASN A 27 -17.75 6.36 -1.45
CA ASN A 27 -18.85 6.84 -2.26
C ASN A 27 -19.14 5.86 -3.39
N PRO A 28 -20.41 5.54 -3.68
CA PRO A 28 -20.73 4.74 -4.84
C PRO A 28 -20.21 5.40 -6.11
N TYR A 29 -19.63 4.59 -6.98
CA TYR A 29 -18.93 5.05 -8.17
C TYR A 29 -19.00 3.97 -9.25
N LYS A 30 -19.08 4.39 -10.52
CA LYS A 30 -18.84 3.48 -11.64
C LYS A 30 -17.37 3.59 -12.07
N PRO A 31 -16.49 2.64 -11.71
CA PRO A 31 -15.07 2.73 -12.04
C PRO A 31 -14.86 2.68 -13.55
N ARG A 32 -13.99 3.57 -14.05
CA ARG A 32 -13.38 3.43 -15.39
C ARG A 32 -12.04 2.70 -15.30
N PHE A 33 -11.44 2.71 -14.11
CA PHE A 33 -10.19 2.08 -13.76
C PHE A 33 -10.30 1.54 -12.32
N THR A 34 -9.46 0.55 -11.98
CA THR A 34 -9.33 0.06 -10.60
C THR A 34 -7.89 0.28 -10.15
N GLY A 35 -7.70 1.01 -9.06
CA GLY A 35 -6.39 1.27 -8.49
C GLY A 35 -6.26 2.65 -7.85
N PRO A 36 -5.06 2.97 -7.33
CA PRO A 36 -4.79 4.27 -6.73
C PRO A 36 -4.77 5.38 -7.78
N LEU A 37 -5.34 6.53 -7.42
CA LEU A 37 -5.29 7.74 -8.21
C LEU A 37 -3.91 8.40 -8.07
N ASP A 38 -3.27 8.72 -9.19
CA ASP A 38 -2.06 9.53 -9.19
C ASP A 38 -2.42 11.02 -9.17
N LEU A 39 -2.04 11.71 -8.09
CA LEU A 39 -2.35 13.12 -7.87
C LEU A 39 -1.70 14.06 -8.88
N ASP A 40 -0.58 13.65 -9.49
CA ASP A 40 0.20 14.48 -10.40
C ASP A 40 -0.33 14.39 -11.83
N THR A 41 -0.89 13.24 -12.22
CA THR A 41 -1.42 12.98 -13.56
C THR A 41 -2.95 13.00 -13.63
N PHE A 42 -3.64 13.11 -12.50
CA PHE A 42 -5.09 13.12 -12.45
C PHE A 42 -5.70 14.32 -13.18
N SER A 43 -6.43 14.02 -14.25
CA SER A 43 -7.39 14.94 -14.87
C SER A 43 -8.78 14.64 -14.33
N ALA A 44 -9.39 15.63 -13.69
CA ALA A 44 -10.71 15.46 -13.13
C ALA A 44 -11.78 15.76 -14.20
N GLU A 45 -12.71 14.82 -14.40
CA GLU A 45 -13.89 15.00 -15.26
C GLU A 45 -15.17 15.09 -14.40
N PRO A 46 -16.09 16.04 -14.68
CA PRO A 46 -17.33 16.13 -13.94
C PRO A 46 -18.32 15.08 -14.45
N LYS A 47 -18.54 14.03 -13.65
CA LYS A 47 -19.58 13.02 -13.97
C LYS A 47 -21.00 13.59 -13.93
N ASN A 48 -21.26 14.53 -13.03
CA ASN A 48 -22.57 15.16 -12.83
C ASN A 48 -22.47 16.70 -12.98
N PRO A 49 -22.45 17.26 -14.21
CA PRO A 49 -22.23 18.68 -14.42
C PRO A 49 -23.32 19.57 -13.78
N ASN A 50 -24.57 19.13 -13.76
CA ASN A 50 -25.67 19.88 -13.14
C ASN A 50 -25.52 19.95 -11.61
N ILE A 51 -25.20 18.81 -10.97
CA ILE A 51 -24.96 18.75 -9.53
C ILE A 51 -23.77 19.65 -9.17
N ARG A 52 -22.66 19.55 -9.92
CA ARG A 52 -21.51 20.42 -9.73
C ARG A 52 -21.90 21.90 -9.82
N ARG A 53 -22.62 22.29 -10.88
CA ARG A 53 -23.05 23.68 -11.08
C ARG A 53 -23.83 24.17 -9.87
N PHE A 54 -24.80 23.40 -9.39
CA PHE A 54 -25.56 23.73 -8.18
C PHE A 54 -24.65 24.02 -6.96
N PHE A 55 -23.69 23.15 -6.67
CA PHE A 55 -22.77 23.37 -5.54
C PHE A 55 -21.81 24.55 -5.75
N SER A 56 -21.41 24.83 -7.00
CA SER A 56 -20.58 26.00 -7.32
C SER A 56 -21.36 27.31 -7.17
N GLU A 57 -22.64 27.37 -7.56
CA GLU A 57 -23.50 28.55 -7.33
C GLU A 57 -23.69 28.83 -5.82
N LEU A 58 -23.66 27.78 -4.99
CA LEU A 58 -23.70 27.90 -3.53
C LEU A 58 -22.33 28.24 -2.89
N ASN A 59 -21.26 28.37 -3.68
CA ASN A 59 -19.88 28.50 -3.20
C ASN A 59 -19.43 27.37 -2.26
N TRP A 60 -20.00 26.16 -2.42
CA TRP A 60 -19.63 24.98 -1.63
C TRP A 60 -18.61 24.08 -2.34
N ALA A 61 -18.35 24.35 -3.62
CA ALA A 61 -17.40 23.60 -4.43
C ALA A 61 -16.56 24.52 -5.32
N ASP A 62 -15.25 24.44 -5.11
CA ASP A 62 -14.23 25.05 -5.95
C ASP A 62 -14.13 24.38 -7.35
N GLU A 63 -13.20 24.85 -8.18
CA GLU A 63 -12.96 24.30 -9.52
C GLU A 63 -12.72 22.78 -9.53
N ILE A 64 -13.02 22.11 -10.64
CA ILE A 64 -12.77 20.66 -10.79
C ILE A 64 -11.31 20.34 -10.49
N GLY A 65 -11.08 19.27 -9.72
CA GLY A 65 -9.72 18.83 -9.36
C GLY A 65 -9.09 19.60 -8.19
N SER A 66 -9.65 20.76 -7.80
CA SER A 66 -9.19 21.50 -6.62
C SER A 66 -9.38 20.70 -5.33
N GLY A 67 -10.44 19.89 -5.21
CA GLY A 67 -10.74 19.14 -3.98
C GLY A 67 -9.61 18.19 -3.57
N VAL A 68 -9.03 17.47 -4.52
CA VAL A 68 -7.90 16.56 -4.28
C VAL A 68 -6.63 17.33 -3.88
N LYS A 69 -6.35 18.44 -4.59
CA LYS A 69 -5.23 19.34 -4.27
C LYS A 69 -5.38 19.99 -2.90
N ASN A 70 -6.59 20.44 -2.56
CA ASN A 70 -6.93 21.05 -1.30
C ASN A 70 -6.82 20.05 -0.15
N ILE A 71 -7.34 18.83 -0.29
CA ILE A 71 -7.16 17.78 0.73
C ILE A 71 -5.67 17.54 0.98
N THR A 72 -4.88 17.40 -0.09
CA THR A 72 -3.42 17.18 0.03
C THR A 72 -2.71 18.37 0.70
N LYS A 73 -3.05 19.60 0.31
CA LYS A 73 -2.50 20.82 0.89
C LYS A 73 -2.79 20.93 2.39
N HIS A 74 -4.05 20.72 2.78
CA HIS A 74 -4.46 20.87 4.17
C HIS A 74 -4.00 19.71 5.05
N LEU A 75 -3.94 18.48 4.50
CA LEU A 75 -3.40 17.32 5.23
C LEU A 75 -1.98 17.58 5.74
N ASN A 76 -1.12 18.17 4.92
CA ASN A 76 0.25 18.49 5.31
C ASN A 76 0.36 19.49 6.47
N ILE A 77 -0.70 20.22 6.80
CA ILE A 77 -0.71 21.18 7.92
C ILE A 77 -0.77 20.46 9.27
N TYR A 78 -1.58 19.40 9.37
CA TYR A 78 -1.83 18.71 10.65
C TYR A 78 -1.21 17.30 10.73
N THR A 79 -0.93 16.65 9.59
CA THR A 79 -0.18 15.40 9.52
C THR A 79 0.97 15.55 8.52
N PRO A 80 2.10 16.17 8.91
CA PRO A 80 3.21 16.42 7.99
C PRO A 80 3.72 15.14 7.32
N VAL A 81 4.05 15.22 6.03
CA VAL A 81 4.55 14.10 5.19
C VAL A 81 3.49 13.03 4.86
N ALA A 82 2.27 13.16 5.40
CA ALA A 82 1.17 12.30 5.03
C ALA A 82 0.68 12.59 3.61
N LYS A 83 0.26 11.53 2.91
CA LYS A 83 -0.43 11.64 1.64
C LYS A 83 -1.83 11.03 1.76
N PRO A 84 -2.89 11.69 1.26
CA PRO A 84 -4.18 11.06 1.17
C PRO A 84 -4.11 9.91 0.15
N SER A 85 -4.91 8.88 0.36
CA SER A 85 -5.11 7.81 -0.62
C SER A 85 -6.48 7.95 -1.26
N PHE A 86 -6.52 7.89 -2.58
CA PHE A 86 -7.75 7.84 -3.36
C PHE A 86 -7.67 6.58 -4.21
N ILE A 87 -8.65 5.70 -4.08
CA ILE A 87 -8.67 4.40 -4.75
C ILE A 87 -9.98 4.31 -5.55
N GLU A 88 -9.85 4.16 -6.87
CA GLU A 88 -10.96 3.73 -7.71
C GLU A 88 -11.13 2.22 -7.59
N ASP A 89 -12.32 1.79 -7.23
CA ASP A 89 -12.73 0.40 -7.03
C ASP A 89 -14.26 0.33 -7.21
N ASP A 90 -14.91 -0.78 -6.83
CA ASP A 90 -16.38 -0.91 -6.80
C ASP A 90 -17.08 0.28 -6.12
N MET A 91 -16.42 0.86 -5.11
CA MET A 91 -16.73 2.17 -4.56
C MET A 91 -15.47 3.04 -4.59
N PHE A 92 -15.64 4.34 -4.83
CA PHE A 92 -14.53 5.28 -4.69
C PHE A 92 -14.20 5.46 -3.21
N LYS A 93 -12.97 5.12 -2.82
CA LYS A 93 -12.50 5.20 -1.43
C LYS A 93 -11.52 6.35 -1.30
N THR A 94 -11.73 7.22 -0.32
CA THR A 94 -10.79 8.27 0.11
C THR A 94 -10.35 7.95 1.54
N ALA A 95 -9.05 7.86 1.78
CA ALA A 95 -8.48 7.70 3.11
C ALA A 95 -7.55 8.87 3.43
N ILE A 96 -7.84 9.57 4.53
CA ILE A 96 -7.08 10.71 5.02
C ILE A 96 -6.44 10.32 6.36
N PRO A 97 -5.12 10.10 6.43
CA PRO A 97 -4.45 9.75 7.67
C PRO A 97 -4.39 10.94 8.65
N LEU A 98 -4.76 10.70 9.91
CA LEU A 98 -4.67 11.65 11.02
C LEU A 98 -3.38 11.45 11.83
N ILE A 99 -2.90 10.20 11.93
CA ILE A 99 -1.67 9.83 12.63
C ILE A 99 -0.88 8.90 11.72
N ILE A 100 0.45 9.10 11.62
CA ILE A 100 1.34 8.19 10.89
C ILE A 100 2.40 7.67 11.84
N ASP A 101 2.24 6.40 12.22
CA ASP A 101 3.33 5.62 12.78
C ASP A 101 4.17 5.06 11.63
N ARG A 102 5.48 4.94 11.86
CA ARG A 102 6.44 4.46 10.84
C ARG A 102 7.10 3.19 11.31
N ILE A 103 7.59 2.42 10.34
CA ILE A 103 8.44 1.27 10.65
C ILE A 103 9.70 1.70 11.41
N GLY A 104 10.30 2.83 11.02
CA GLY A 104 11.44 3.41 11.73
C GLY A 104 12.64 2.47 11.74
N ASP A 105 13.30 2.32 12.88
CA ASP A 105 14.49 1.48 13.04
C ASP A 105 14.22 -0.02 12.86
N ARG A 106 12.95 -0.42 12.88
CA ARG A 106 12.53 -1.80 12.58
C ARG A 106 12.65 -2.14 11.09
N TYR A 107 13.06 -1.22 10.21
CA TYR A 107 13.17 -1.47 8.77
C TYR A 107 14.09 -2.65 8.42
N ALA A 108 15.11 -2.92 9.26
CA ALA A 108 16.03 -4.04 9.07
C ALA A 108 15.29 -5.40 9.02
N MET A 109 14.16 -5.51 9.73
CA MET A 109 13.24 -6.65 9.61
C MET A 109 12.78 -6.85 8.18
N LEU A 110 12.27 -5.80 7.52
CA LEU A 110 11.78 -5.91 6.14
C LEU A 110 12.89 -6.33 5.18
N ILE A 111 14.08 -5.75 5.34
CA ILE A 111 15.23 -6.04 4.48
C ILE A 111 15.67 -7.51 4.64
N GLY A 112 15.78 -7.99 5.88
CA GLY A 112 16.16 -9.37 6.14
C GLY A 112 15.06 -10.39 5.82
N LEU A 113 13.78 -10.04 6.00
CA LEU A 113 12.65 -10.84 5.51
C LEU A 113 12.66 -10.96 3.99
N ALA A 114 13.05 -9.89 3.29
CA ALA A 114 13.28 -9.90 1.85
C ALA A 114 14.55 -10.68 1.47
N GLN A 115 15.38 -11.13 2.42
CA GLN A 115 16.68 -11.75 2.13
C GLN A 115 17.53 -10.87 1.21
N LEU A 116 17.54 -9.58 1.50
CA LEU A 116 18.38 -8.55 0.88
C LEU A 116 19.36 -8.03 1.92
N ASN A 117 20.44 -7.39 1.46
CA ASN A 117 21.34 -6.63 2.32
C ASN A 117 21.35 -5.15 1.96
N SER A 118 21.92 -4.33 2.85
CA SER A 118 21.98 -2.87 2.70
C SER A 118 22.63 -2.43 1.38
N ASN A 119 23.63 -3.16 0.88
CA ASN A 119 24.33 -2.83 -0.36
C ASN A 119 23.45 -3.07 -1.60
N GLN A 120 22.65 -4.14 -1.60
CA GLN A 120 21.71 -4.43 -2.69
C GLN A 120 20.55 -3.43 -2.74
N VAL A 121 20.16 -2.88 -1.59
CA VAL A 121 19.02 -1.94 -1.49
C VAL A 121 19.46 -0.51 -1.77
N GLY A 122 20.62 -0.10 -1.26
CA GLY A 122 21.13 1.26 -1.39
C GLY A 122 20.49 2.26 -0.41
N GLU A 123 21.25 3.29 -0.03
CA GLU A 123 20.88 4.21 1.07
C GLU A 123 19.52 4.89 0.87
N ARG A 124 19.19 5.28 -0.36
CA ARG A 124 17.92 5.94 -0.68
C ARG A 124 16.72 5.05 -0.35
N LYS A 125 16.71 3.81 -0.84
CA LYS A 125 15.63 2.83 -0.60
C LYS A 125 15.60 2.37 0.87
N LEU A 126 16.75 2.36 1.57
CA LEU A 126 16.79 2.14 3.02
C LEU A 126 16.09 3.28 3.79
N ASN A 127 16.36 4.54 3.42
CA ASN A 127 15.67 5.68 4.00
C ASN A 127 14.17 5.68 3.70
N LEU A 128 13.75 5.26 2.51
CA LEU A 128 12.34 5.06 2.20
C LEU A 128 11.73 3.94 3.06
N SER A 129 12.45 2.84 3.27
CA SER A 129 11.99 1.72 4.11
C SER A 129 11.72 2.12 5.56
N LYS A 130 12.54 3.02 6.13
CA LYS A 130 12.32 3.61 7.47
C LYS A 130 11.02 4.42 7.53
N ASN A 131 10.63 5.03 6.42
CA ASN A 131 9.48 5.92 6.32
C ASN A 131 8.20 5.24 5.85
N ILE A 132 8.21 3.91 5.67
CA ILE A 132 7.00 3.14 5.36
C ILE A 132 5.99 3.36 6.51
N PRO A 133 4.77 3.83 6.20
CA PRO A 133 3.70 3.93 7.19
C PRO A 133 3.37 2.56 7.77
N LEU A 134 3.25 2.49 9.08
CA LEU A 134 2.80 1.32 9.81
C LEU A 134 1.31 1.44 10.09
N ASN A 135 0.56 0.35 9.94
CA ASN A 135 -0.84 0.33 10.33
C ASN A 135 -0.98 0.60 11.83
N SER A 136 -1.95 1.41 12.23
CA SER A 136 -2.16 1.82 13.62
C SER A 136 -2.40 0.65 14.56
N GLU A 137 -3.01 -0.43 14.06
CA GLU A 137 -3.19 -1.69 14.78
C GLU A 137 -1.87 -2.31 15.27
N PHE A 138 -0.74 -1.96 14.64
CA PHE A 138 0.60 -2.44 14.99
C PHE A 138 1.46 -1.41 15.71
N LYS A 139 0.92 -0.23 16.06
CA LYS A 139 1.67 0.84 16.71
C LYS A 139 2.32 0.39 18.02
N GLU A 140 1.54 -0.28 18.86
CA GLU A 140 1.94 -0.71 20.21
C GLU A 140 2.83 -1.98 20.19
N LEU A 141 3.01 -2.62 19.02
CA LEU A 141 3.81 -3.82 18.88
C LEU A 141 5.31 -3.47 18.81
N THR A 142 5.95 -3.50 19.97
CA THR A 142 7.39 -3.21 20.12
C THR A 142 8.29 -4.39 19.74
N ASP A 143 7.82 -5.63 19.93
CA ASP A 143 8.53 -6.85 19.54
C ASP A 143 8.56 -7.00 18.02
N ALA A 144 9.75 -6.87 17.43
CA ALA A 144 9.94 -6.93 15.99
C ALA A 144 9.58 -8.32 15.41
N ASP A 145 9.76 -9.41 16.16
CA ASP A 145 9.42 -10.76 15.69
C ASP A 145 7.91 -10.95 15.62
N LEU A 146 7.20 -10.47 16.64
CA LEU A 146 5.74 -10.48 16.64
C LEU A 146 5.18 -9.55 15.54
N LEU A 147 5.78 -8.37 15.37
CA LEU A 147 5.43 -7.45 14.30
C LEU A 147 5.61 -8.10 12.92
N ALA A 148 6.72 -8.81 12.68
CA ALA A 148 6.97 -9.53 11.44
C ALA A 148 5.87 -10.55 11.14
N VAL A 149 5.47 -11.32 12.16
CA VAL A 149 4.43 -12.34 12.05
C VAL A 149 3.08 -11.71 11.72
N GLU A 150 2.68 -10.66 12.43
CA GLU A 150 1.38 -10.00 12.19
C GLU A 150 1.35 -9.31 10.82
N LEU A 151 2.41 -8.60 10.43
CA LEU A 151 2.51 -8.03 9.09
C LEU A 151 2.42 -9.09 7.99
N ALA A 152 3.10 -10.23 8.14
CA ALA A 152 3.07 -11.29 7.15
C ALA A 152 1.68 -11.91 6.99
N LYS A 153 0.92 -12.07 8.09
CA LYS A 153 -0.49 -12.51 8.05
C LYS A 153 -1.36 -11.50 7.31
N THR A 154 -1.22 -10.21 7.62
CA THR A 154 -1.99 -9.15 6.94
C THR A 154 -1.65 -9.05 5.46
N TRP A 155 -0.38 -9.22 5.07
CA TRP A 155 0.01 -9.25 3.67
C TRP A 155 -0.57 -10.45 2.93
N GLU A 156 -0.58 -11.62 3.56
CA GLU A 156 -1.20 -12.82 3.01
C GLU A 156 -2.70 -12.60 2.77
N GLU A 157 -3.41 -12.12 3.78
CA GLU A 157 -4.84 -11.82 3.72
C GLU A 157 -5.17 -10.82 2.62
N LYS A 158 -4.53 -9.64 2.63
CA LYS A 158 -4.78 -8.58 1.62
C LYS A 158 -4.41 -9.03 0.21
N SER A 159 -3.41 -9.88 0.06
CA SER A 159 -3.05 -10.41 -1.25
C SER A 159 -4.13 -11.33 -1.86
N ARG A 160 -5.07 -11.86 -1.05
CA ARG A 160 -6.20 -12.68 -1.54
C ARG A 160 -7.20 -11.86 -2.36
N GLU A 161 -7.22 -10.54 -2.16
CA GLU A 161 -8.05 -9.61 -2.94
C GLU A 161 -7.44 -9.34 -4.35
N LEU A 162 -6.17 -9.69 -4.57
CA LEU A 162 -5.46 -9.39 -5.82
C LEU A 162 -5.40 -10.59 -6.77
N ASP A 163 -6.12 -10.54 -7.89
CA ASP A 163 -6.27 -11.64 -8.87
C ASP A 163 -4.96 -12.42 -9.19
N LYS A 164 -3.85 -11.70 -9.45
CA LYS A 164 -2.59 -12.29 -9.93
C LYS A 164 -1.43 -12.27 -8.93
N LEU A 165 -1.63 -11.67 -7.75
CA LEU A 165 -0.56 -11.46 -6.77
C LEU A 165 -0.93 -12.09 -5.44
N ARG A 166 -0.45 -13.32 -5.20
CA ARG A 166 -0.58 -14.00 -3.90
C ARG A 166 0.71 -13.91 -3.10
N PHE A 167 0.64 -13.28 -1.93
CA PHE A 167 1.71 -13.22 -0.95
C PHE A 167 1.60 -14.45 -0.05
N LEU A 168 2.55 -15.38 -0.18
CA LEU A 168 2.44 -16.70 0.46
C LEU A 168 3.35 -16.81 1.69
N ILE A 169 2.75 -17.15 2.82
CA ILE A 169 3.43 -17.42 4.10
C ILE A 169 3.48 -18.93 4.40
N ILE A 170 4.32 -19.33 5.34
CA ILE A 170 4.35 -20.70 5.87
C ILE A 170 3.04 -20.97 6.62
N ASN A 171 2.47 -22.17 6.45
CA ASN A 171 1.23 -22.53 7.16
C ASN A 171 1.54 -22.82 8.63
N ASN A 172 0.64 -22.48 9.55
CA ASN A 172 0.77 -22.73 11.00
C ASN A 172 2.08 -22.18 11.59
N ILE A 173 2.36 -20.89 11.36
CA ILE A 173 3.55 -20.20 11.90
C ILE A 173 3.64 -20.39 13.41
N GLN A 174 4.78 -20.90 13.88
CA GLN A 174 5.10 -21.00 15.30
C GLN A 174 6.05 -19.87 15.69
N ILE A 175 5.57 -18.93 16.52
CA ILE A 175 6.34 -17.75 16.88
C ILE A 175 7.64 -18.11 17.62
N GLU A 176 7.65 -19.20 18.38
CA GLU A 176 8.83 -19.69 19.08
C GLU A 176 9.93 -20.11 18.10
N ARG A 177 9.58 -20.66 16.93
CA ARG A 177 10.56 -21.01 15.89
C ARG A 177 11.15 -19.75 15.26
N VAL A 178 10.31 -18.77 14.97
CA VAL A 178 10.75 -17.47 14.44
C VAL A 178 11.69 -16.79 15.45
N LYS A 179 11.32 -16.74 16.74
CA LYS A 179 12.17 -16.13 17.78
C LYS A 179 13.49 -16.87 18.01
N LYS A 180 13.54 -18.19 17.79
CA LYS A 180 14.76 -19.01 17.91
C LYS A 180 15.75 -18.79 16.77
N ALA A 181 15.30 -18.34 15.60
CA ALA A 181 16.18 -18.04 14.48
C ALA A 181 17.10 -16.85 14.81
N GLY A 182 18.40 -16.98 14.49
CA GLY A 182 19.43 -16.02 14.90
C GLY A 182 19.50 -14.77 14.03
N SER A 183 18.99 -14.83 12.80
CA SER A 183 18.98 -13.71 11.85
C SER A 183 17.63 -13.50 11.18
N TRP A 184 17.37 -12.30 10.65
CA TRP A 184 16.16 -12.02 9.88
C TRP A 184 16.04 -12.87 8.60
N GLU A 185 17.16 -13.28 8.01
CA GLU A 185 17.16 -14.17 6.86
C GLU A 185 16.71 -15.59 7.20
N GLU A 186 17.05 -16.08 8.40
CA GLU A 186 16.55 -17.33 8.95
C GLU A 186 15.07 -17.21 9.33
N LYS A 187 14.69 -16.13 10.02
CA LYS A 187 13.28 -15.81 10.33
C LYS A 187 12.40 -15.77 9.08
N SER A 188 12.92 -15.23 7.97
CA SER A 188 12.27 -15.24 6.66
C SER A 188 11.91 -16.65 6.18
N ARG A 189 12.76 -17.66 6.45
CA ARG A 189 12.50 -19.04 6.02
C ARG A 189 11.40 -19.71 6.85
N GLU A 190 11.30 -19.36 8.13
CA GLU A 190 10.24 -19.83 9.02
C GLU A 190 8.90 -19.12 8.79
N LEU A 191 8.93 -17.92 8.20
CA LEU A 191 7.75 -17.08 8.02
C LEU A 191 7.18 -17.10 6.60
N LEU A 192 8.04 -17.02 5.57
CA LEU A 192 7.65 -16.74 4.19
C LEU A 192 7.98 -17.90 3.23
N LYS A 193 7.01 -18.30 2.40
CA LYS A 193 7.27 -19.20 1.26
C LYS A 193 8.12 -18.49 0.20
N LYS A 194 8.70 -19.24 -0.73
CA LYS A 194 9.55 -18.69 -1.82
C LYS A 194 8.89 -17.49 -2.51
N ARG A 195 7.62 -17.61 -2.87
CA ARG A 195 6.86 -16.54 -3.55
C ARG A 195 6.71 -15.28 -2.69
N GLY A 196 6.37 -15.41 -1.40
CA GLY A 196 6.28 -14.26 -0.48
C GLY A 196 7.59 -13.50 -0.38
N LYS A 197 8.72 -14.22 -0.28
CA LYS A 197 10.07 -13.62 -0.28
C LYS A 197 10.37 -12.90 -1.59
N THR A 198 10.05 -13.49 -2.74
CA THR A 198 10.24 -12.85 -4.05
C THR A 198 9.42 -11.58 -4.18
N ILE A 199 8.14 -11.59 -3.78
CA ILE A 199 7.28 -10.39 -3.83
C ILE A 199 7.85 -9.30 -2.93
N LEU A 200 8.23 -9.63 -1.69
CA LEU A 200 8.79 -8.65 -0.77
C LEU A 200 10.10 -8.04 -1.30
N ARG A 201 10.97 -8.87 -1.91
CA ARG A 201 12.19 -8.40 -2.60
C ARG A 201 11.89 -7.36 -3.66
N ILE A 202 10.93 -7.67 -4.54
CA ILE A 202 10.54 -6.78 -5.63
C ILE A 202 10.03 -5.47 -5.04
N LEU A 203 9.09 -5.53 -4.08
CA LEU A 203 8.51 -4.35 -3.44
C LEU A 203 9.56 -3.43 -2.82
N ILE A 204 10.55 -4.00 -2.10
CA ILE A 204 11.65 -3.21 -1.52
C ILE A 204 12.54 -2.58 -2.60
N LEU A 205 12.89 -3.33 -3.65
CA LEU A 205 13.74 -2.82 -4.72
C LEU A 205 13.03 -1.81 -5.63
N THR A 206 11.69 -1.83 -5.67
CA THR A 206 10.84 -0.91 -6.42
C THR A 206 10.24 0.20 -5.56
N LEU A 207 10.76 0.46 -4.36
CA LEU A 207 10.41 1.67 -3.60
C LEU A 207 10.77 2.95 -4.36
N GLU A 208 11.73 2.87 -5.27
CA GLU A 208 11.96 3.82 -6.35
C GLU A 208 11.78 3.09 -7.69
N PRO A 209 11.41 3.80 -8.77
CA PRO A 209 11.33 3.21 -10.10
C PRO A 209 12.64 2.49 -10.45
N ALA A 210 12.55 1.20 -10.76
CA ALA A 210 13.68 0.36 -11.10
C ALA A 210 13.41 -0.35 -12.44
N SER A 211 14.44 -0.45 -13.27
CA SER A 211 14.32 -1.17 -14.54
C SER A 211 14.30 -2.68 -14.31
N LEU A 212 13.71 -3.44 -15.23
CA LEU A 212 13.71 -4.90 -15.15
C LEU A 212 15.14 -5.47 -15.12
N GLU A 213 16.07 -4.82 -15.81
CA GLU A 213 17.49 -5.21 -15.86
C GLU A 213 18.22 -4.96 -14.54
N GLU A 214 17.92 -3.85 -13.87
CA GLU A 214 18.45 -3.57 -12.52
C GLU A 214 17.94 -4.63 -11.53
N LEU A 215 16.64 -4.95 -11.59
CA LEU A 215 16.03 -5.96 -10.73
C LEU A 215 16.62 -7.35 -10.97
N THR A 216 16.71 -7.82 -12.22
CA THR A 216 17.28 -9.14 -12.52
C THR A 216 18.73 -9.25 -12.10
N LYS A 217 19.53 -8.20 -12.34
CA LYS A 217 20.95 -8.14 -11.92
C LYS A 217 21.08 -8.19 -10.40
N THR A 218 20.31 -7.36 -9.68
CA THR A 218 20.37 -7.25 -8.21
C THR A 218 19.95 -8.55 -7.53
N LEU A 219 18.97 -9.23 -8.12
CA LEU A 219 18.42 -10.49 -7.62
C LEU A 219 19.15 -11.74 -8.15
N GLY A 220 20.16 -11.58 -9.00
CA GLY A 220 20.97 -12.68 -9.53
C GLY A 220 20.23 -13.61 -10.51
N TYR A 221 19.20 -13.12 -11.20
CA TYR A 221 18.52 -13.88 -12.24
C TYR A 221 19.34 -13.86 -13.54
N LYS A 222 19.51 -15.03 -14.16
CA LYS A 222 20.20 -15.18 -15.44
C LYS A 222 19.40 -14.61 -16.62
N ASP A 223 18.08 -14.59 -16.53
CA ASP A 223 17.20 -14.14 -17.59
C ASP A 223 15.89 -13.52 -17.04
N LYS A 224 15.30 -12.62 -17.83
CA LYS A 224 14.08 -11.85 -17.53
C LYS A 224 12.84 -12.73 -17.45
N ASP A 225 12.75 -13.81 -18.23
CA ASP A 225 11.57 -14.67 -18.23
C ASP A 225 11.49 -15.49 -16.94
N ARG A 226 12.64 -15.97 -16.45
CA ARG A 226 12.70 -16.67 -15.16
C ARG A 226 12.34 -15.76 -13.99
N PHE A 227 12.75 -14.49 -14.04
CA PHE A 227 12.33 -13.51 -13.05
C PHE A 227 10.81 -13.31 -13.07
N ARG A 228 10.23 -13.11 -14.27
CA ARG A 228 8.78 -12.98 -14.47
C ARG A 228 8.01 -14.19 -13.95
N ASP A 229 8.48 -15.40 -14.22
CA ASP A 229 7.82 -16.63 -13.80
C ASP A 229 7.69 -16.76 -12.27
N ASP A 230 8.70 -16.30 -11.52
CA ASP A 230 8.73 -16.42 -10.05
C ASP A 230 7.70 -15.53 -9.33
N TYR A 231 7.10 -14.51 -9.99
CA TYR A 231 6.04 -13.67 -9.41
C TYR A 231 4.76 -13.54 -10.25
N ILE A 232 4.77 -13.85 -11.55
CA ILE A 232 3.60 -13.79 -12.43
C ILE A 232 2.90 -15.15 -12.52
N LYS A 233 3.64 -16.24 -12.76
CA LYS A 233 3.00 -17.57 -12.91
C LYS A 233 2.54 -18.03 -11.54
N THR A 234 1.23 -18.02 -11.29
CA THR A 234 0.63 -18.78 -10.20
C THR A 234 1.12 -20.21 -10.35
N SER A 235 1.90 -20.70 -9.38
CA SER A 235 2.15 -22.12 -9.26
C SER A 235 0.76 -22.76 -9.18
N GLN A 236 0.31 -23.38 -10.27
CA GLN A 236 -0.73 -24.38 -10.17
C GLN A 236 -0.09 -25.52 -9.38
N SER A 237 -0.30 -25.53 -8.08
CA SER A 237 -0.05 -26.66 -7.20
C SER A 237 -0.85 -26.49 -5.93
#